data_AF-A0A9P1FMD5-F1
#
_entry.id   AF-A0A9P1FMD5-F1
#
_cell.length_a   1.000
_cell.length_b   1.000
_cell.length_c   1.000
_cell.angle_alpha   90.00
_cell.angle_beta   90.00
_cell.angle_gamma   90.00
#
_symmetry.space_group_name_H-M   'P 1'
#
loop_
_entity.id
_entity.type
_entity.pdbx_description
1 polymer ?
#
loop_
_entity_poly.entity_id
_entity_poly.type
_entity_poly.pdbx_seq_one_letter_code
_entity_poly.pdbx_strand_id
1 'polypeptide(L)'
;MATIASRPAEPLVPSLVAPRCGRAAPRPPRVGSGGNAAVVATAALARSKRRRGKAKPMPEDQAVYPAKDLCSRCGFCNTSLVGRVQEACAFLGDGMARLDQLEERVHGRQRNLEDEMELYFGVTVEDGVVPLQVLPEQRPAQRAWTGLVTSMACALLAAGRVDAVLCVASAAESPKKRLEPRPILARTVEEVRGEDIKRLLFIGVGCQVQALRSVEEDLGLDELYVLGTNCVDNPRDSEALQRFLRSASETPETAVGFEFMQDNRIHVKHADGRYEQIPVFALKEPENCTGVIAKSCYACFDYVNALTDLTVGYMAAPWQGGRMTEHQQYCVVRNQKGQQMLDLLAEKLDVGQASSLVPNGWSLPRSQLVPSVLSPELDLAFGRRRRREPPPRWLAELLSDVVTALGPRGVEFAKGSIDRAALRNLVCLEVDLLRQRAGPGRELEEILPRHAKVIRARYHELLQEMLEKYQGAQVQ
;
A
#
# COMPACT_ATOMS: atom_id res chain seq x y z
N MET A 1 -14.93 -13.32 -62.07
CA MET A 1 -15.76 -12.26 -61.47
C MET A 1 -15.14 -11.89 -60.13
N ALA A 2 -14.48 -10.74 -60.11
CA ALA A 2 -13.66 -10.15 -59.04
C ALA A 2 -14.56 -9.53 -57.93
N THR A 3 -14.39 -9.90 -56.65
CA THR A 3 -13.65 -9.25 -55.54
C THR A 3 -14.20 -7.93 -54.95
N ILE A 4 -14.26 -7.87 -53.59
CA ILE A 4 -14.15 -6.70 -52.67
C ILE A 4 -15.44 -5.84 -52.54
N ALA A 5 -15.95 -5.34 -51.40
CA ALA A 5 -15.42 -5.05 -50.05
C ALA A 5 -16.51 -5.19 -48.96
N SER A 6 -16.07 -5.58 -47.77
CA SER A 6 -16.76 -5.48 -46.49
C SER A 6 -16.56 -4.09 -45.86
N ARG A 7 -17.63 -3.53 -45.24
CA ARG A 7 -17.55 -2.48 -44.22
C ARG A 7 -18.23 -3.01 -42.95
N PRO A 8 -17.65 -2.82 -41.75
CA PRO A 8 -18.25 -3.27 -40.50
C PRO A 8 -19.33 -2.30 -40.02
N ALA A 9 -20.37 -2.84 -39.41
CA ALA A 9 -21.42 -2.09 -38.72
C ALA A 9 -20.88 -1.46 -37.43
N GLU A 10 -21.15 -0.17 -37.24
CA GLU A 10 -20.93 0.56 -35.98
C GLU A 10 -21.92 0.06 -34.90
N PRO A 11 -21.48 -0.15 -33.65
CA PRO A 11 -22.40 -0.35 -32.54
C PRO A 11 -22.92 1.00 -32.02
N LEU A 12 -24.23 1.17 -32.11
CA LEU A 12 -25.01 2.25 -31.51
C LEU A 12 -24.79 2.29 -29.98
N VAL A 13 -24.08 3.32 -29.50
CA VAL A 13 -24.02 3.69 -28.08
C VAL A 13 -25.06 4.78 -27.82
N PRO A 14 -26.09 4.56 -26.97
CA PRO A 14 -26.97 5.64 -26.56
C PRO A 14 -26.23 6.55 -25.58
N SER A 15 -25.90 7.76 -26.04
CA SER A 15 -25.46 8.89 -25.23
C SER A 15 -26.58 9.29 -24.25
N LEU A 16 -26.46 8.91 -22.98
CA LEU A 16 -27.29 9.48 -21.90
C LEU A 16 -26.78 10.88 -21.55
N VAL A 17 -27.44 11.87 -22.16
CA VAL A 17 -27.32 13.29 -21.87
C VAL A 17 -28.00 13.58 -20.53
N ALA A 18 -27.24 14.10 -19.56
CA ALA A 18 -27.78 14.63 -18.32
C ALA A 18 -28.64 15.90 -18.59
N PRO A 19 -29.76 16.11 -17.89
CA PRO A 19 -30.63 17.26 -18.11
C PRO A 19 -29.94 18.56 -17.70
N ARG A 20 -30.01 19.55 -18.60
CA ARG A 20 -29.53 20.92 -18.41
C ARG A 20 -30.38 21.63 -17.35
N CYS A 21 -29.82 21.89 -16.16
CA CYS A 21 -30.26 22.99 -15.31
C CYS A 21 -29.42 24.23 -15.61
N GLY A 22 -30.06 25.28 -16.13
CA GLY A 22 -29.44 26.56 -16.46
C GLY A 22 -29.21 27.44 -15.23
N ARG A 23 -27.96 27.86 -15.05
CA ARG A 23 -27.48 29.22 -14.75
C ARG A 23 -25.98 29.10 -14.51
N ALA A 24 -25.19 29.95 -15.19
CA ALA A 24 -23.74 29.90 -15.15
C ALA A 24 -23.23 30.12 -13.72
N ALA A 25 -22.69 29.06 -13.10
CA ALA A 25 -21.99 29.14 -11.84
C ALA A 25 -20.60 29.77 -12.04
N PRO A 26 -20.11 30.60 -11.10
CA PRO A 26 -18.76 31.15 -11.18
C PRO A 26 -17.72 30.01 -11.09
N ARG A 27 -16.67 30.11 -11.92
CA ARG A 27 -15.55 29.16 -11.92
C ARG A 27 -14.98 29.02 -10.51
N PRO A 28 -14.79 27.80 -9.99
CA PRO A 28 -14.05 27.62 -8.75
C PRO A 28 -12.62 28.14 -8.92
N PRO A 29 -11.98 28.66 -7.85
CA PRO A 29 -10.62 29.15 -7.93
C PRO A 29 -9.69 28.02 -8.42
N ARG A 30 -8.80 28.35 -9.35
CA ARG A 30 -7.75 27.45 -9.82
C ARG A 30 -6.86 27.08 -8.63
N VAL A 31 -7.04 25.87 -8.10
CA VAL A 31 -6.08 25.23 -7.21
C VAL A 31 -5.02 24.58 -8.09
N GLY A 32 -3.75 24.94 -7.87
CA GLY A 32 -2.61 24.44 -8.64
C GLY A 32 -2.53 22.91 -8.63
N SER A 33 -2.09 22.37 -9.76
CA SER A 33 -1.88 20.94 -10.01
C SER A 33 -0.72 20.41 -9.14
N GLY A 34 -1.02 19.58 -8.12
CA GLY A 34 0.02 18.93 -7.30
C GLY A 34 -0.38 18.38 -5.92
N GLY A 35 -1.63 18.59 -5.48
CA GLY A 35 -2.04 18.39 -4.09
C GLY A 35 -1.87 16.99 -3.47
N ASN A 36 -1.11 16.88 -2.38
CA ASN A 36 -0.93 15.68 -1.52
C ASN A 36 -1.72 15.75 -0.19
N ALA A 37 -2.02 14.59 0.44
CA ALA A 37 -3.14 14.37 1.39
C ALA A 37 -3.08 15.20 2.64
N ALA A 38 -1.87 15.44 3.09
CA ALA A 38 -1.63 16.04 4.37
C ALA A 38 -1.84 17.56 4.34
N VAL A 39 -1.62 18.23 3.20
CA VAL A 39 -1.97 19.67 3.08
C VAL A 39 -3.47 19.84 3.31
N VAL A 40 -4.29 18.96 2.74
CA VAL A 40 -5.75 19.01 2.86
C VAL A 40 -6.21 18.57 4.25
N ALA A 41 -5.61 17.53 4.84
CA ALA A 41 -6.01 17.01 6.14
C ALA A 41 -5.65 17.96 7.29
N THR A 42 -4.44 18.48 7.32
CA THR A 42 -3.92 19.10 8.55
C THR A 42 -4.06 20.63 8.54
N ALA A 43 -4.10 21.26 7.37
CA ALA A 43 -4.51 22.66 7.26
C ALA A 43 -6.01 22.84 7.61
N ALA A 44 -6.82 21.81 7.36
CA ALA A 44 -8.24 21.77 7.72
C ALA A 44 -8.49 21.50 9.21
N LEU A 45 -7.76 20.55 9.82
CA LEU A 45 -8.12 19.98 11.12
C LEU A 45 -7.48 20.64 12.35
N ALA A 46 -6.42 21.44 12.20
CA ALA A 46 -5.75 22.07 13.35
C ALA A 46 -6.61 23.19 13.97
N ARG A 47 -7.50 22.83 14.91
CA ARG A 47 -8.54 23.66 15.52
C ARG A 47 -8.09 24.70 16.54
N SER A 48 -6.85 24.68 17.00
CA SER A 48 -6.40 25.56 18.07
C SER A 48 -5.23 26.44 17.64
N LYS A 49 -5.38 27.76 17.76
CA LYS A 49 -4.27 28.74 17.71
C LYS A 49 -3.15 28.40 18.72
N ARG A 50 -3.45 27.60 19.74
CA ARG A 50 -2.51 27.12 20.77
C ARG A 50 -1.75 25.85 20.35
N ARG A 51 -2.23 25.11 19.34
CA ARG A 51 -1.65 23.84 18.83
C ARG A 51 -1.17 23.90 17.38
N ARG A 52 -1.55 24.92 16.60
CA ARG A 52 -0.86 25.25 15.35
C ARG A 52 0.57 25.61 15.72
N GLY A 53 1.50 24.69 15.52
CA GLY A 53 2.92 24.96 15.68
C GLY A 53 3.27 26.23 14.89
N LYS A 54 4.22 27.02 15.38
CA LYS A 54 4.74 28.19 14.63
C LYS A 54 5.43 27.80 13.32
N ALA A 55 5.58 26.50 13.06
CA ALA A 55 6.27 25.96 11.91
C ALA A 55 5.45 26.16 10.64
N LYS A 56 6.09 26.73 9.62
CA LYS A 56 5.48 26.91 8.30
C LYS A 56 5.48 25.56 7.56
N PRO A 57 4.34 25.13 6.99
CA PRO A 57 4.29 23.95 6.14
C PRO A 57 5.32 24.02 5.01
N MET A 58 5.95 22.88 4.69
CA MET A 58 6.86 22.80 3.55
C MET A 58 6.08 22.78 2.23
N PRO A 59 6.57 23.44 1.16
CA PRO A 59 5.97 23.39 -0.17
C PRO A 59 5.85 21.95 -0.69
N GLU A 60 4.86 21.67 -1.54
CA GLU A 60 4.65 20.33 -2.10
C GLU A 60 5.77 19.92 -3.07
N ASP A 61 6.27 20.89 -3.84
CA ASP A 61 7.37 20.77 -4.80
C ASP A 61 8.76 20.81 -4.14
N GLN A 62 8.81 20.80 -2.81
CA GLN A 62 10.05 20.75 -2.05
C GLN A 62 10.90 19.55 -2.49
N ALA A 63 12.14 19.84 -2.92
CA ALA A 63 13.08 18.81 -3.39
C ALA A 63 13.54 17.88 -2.26
N VAL A 64 13.77 18.43 -1.06
CA VAL A 64 14.32 17.70 0.09
C VAL A 64 13.47 17.94 1.33
N TYR A 65 12.98 16.85 1.92
CA TYR A 65 12.25 16.81 3.18
C TYR A 65 13.18 16.39 4.35
N PRO A 66 12.77 16.54 5.62
CA PRO A 66 13.59 16.21 6.78
C PRO A 66 14.18 14.79 6.78
N ALA A 67 13.43 13.79 6.32
CA ALA A 67 13.88 12.40 6.20
C ALA A 67 14.82 12.15 4.99
N LYS A 68 15.18 13.19 4.24
CA LYS A 68 16.06 13.13 3.06
C LYS A 68 15.59 12.03 2.08
N ASP A 69 16.49 11.16 1.67
CA ASP A 69 16.27 10.02 0.80
C ASP A 69 15.29 8.97 1.37
N LEU A 70 15.12 8.92 2.70
CA LEU A 70 14.15 8.05 3.38
C LEU A 70 12.76 8.68 3.49
N CYS A 71 12.52 9.85 2.88
CA CYS A 71 11.19 10.42 2.85
C CYS A 71 10.23 9.54 2.03
N SER A 72 9.18 9.02 2.67
CA SER A 72 8.10 8.28 2.01
C SER A 72 7.06 9.16 1.32
N ARG A 73 7.25 10.48 1.34
CA ARG A 73 6.26 11.47 0.88
C ARG A 73 4.87 11.24 1.50
N CYS A 74 4.83 10.87 2.79
CA CYS A 74 3.57 10.67 3.53
C CYS A 74 2.71 11.95 3.66
N GLY A 75 3.29 13.11 3.31
CA GLY A 75 2.64 14.41 3.33
C GLY A 75 2.78 15.16 4.66
N PHE A 76 3.15 14.51 5.78
CA PHE A 76 3.18 15.13 7.10
C PHE A 76 3.93 16.47 7.17
N CYS A 77 5.01 16.63 6.42
CA CYS A 77 5.80 17.87 6.41
C CYS A 77 5.13 19.03 5.66
N ASN A 78 4.10 18.76 4.86
CA ASN A 78 3.29 19.75 4.16
C ASN A 78 2.16 20.32 5.05
N THR A 79 2.28 20.11 6.35
CA THR A 79 1.28 20.49 7.34
C THR A 79 1.81 21.54 8.31
N SER A 80 0.91 22.18 9.05
CA SER A 80 1.27 23.04 10.18
C SER A 80 1.86 22.27 11.37
N LEU A 81 1.79 20.94 11.36
CA LEU A 81 2.35 20.06 12.38
C LEU A 81 3.80 19.63 12.07
N VAL A 82 4.42 20.14 11.00
CA VAL A 82 5.80 19.81 10.62
C VAL A 82 6.82 20.04 11.74
N GLY A 83 6.52 20.93 12.70
CA GLY A 83 7.33 21.11 13.91
C GLY A 83 7.50 19.85 14.76
N ARG A 84 6.61 18.86 14.64
CA ARG A 84 6.65 17.57 15.32
C ARG A 84 7.23 16.44 14.47
N VAL A 85 7.92 16.74 13.36
CA VAL A 85 8.39 15.70 12.42
C VAL A 85 9.32 14.66 13.06
N GLN A 86 10.11 15.03 14.08
CA GLN A 86 10.97 14.09 14.83
C GLN A 86 10.17 13.07 15.65
N GLU A 87 8.96 13.43 16.07
CA GLU A 87 8.07 12.59 16.89
C GLU A 87 7.05 11.81 16.05
N ALA A 88 6.88 12.18 14.78
CA ALA A 88 5.84 11.64 13.92
C ALA A 88 6.37 10.86 12.71
N CYS A 89 7.51 11.25 12.14
CA CYS A 89 8.05 10.56 10.98
C CYS A 89 8.43 9.11 11.34
N ALA A 90 8.09 8.17 10.47
CA ALA A 90 8.43 6.75 10.61
C ALA A 90 9.92 6.45 10.31
N PHE A 91 10.70 7.47 9.92
CA PHE A 91 12.10 7.35 9.50
C PHE A 91 13.03 8.34 10.23
N LEU A 92 12.52 9.04 11.26
CA LEU A 92 13.29 9.95 12.10
C LEU A 92 12.96 9.68 13.58
N GLY A 93 13.86 10.11 14.48
CA GLY A 93 13.76 9.76 15.90
C GLY A 93 13.77 8.26 16.08
N ASP A 94 12.81 7.73 16.85
CA ASP A 94 12.60 6.29 17.07
C ASP A 94 12.26 5.51 15.79
N GLY A 95 12.04 6.18 14.65
CA GLY A 95 11.70 5.54 13.39
C GLY A 95 10.43 4.71 13.50
N MET A 96 10.51 3.45 13.08
CA MET A 96 9.37 2.51 13.17
C MET A 96 9.31 1.77 14.50
N ALA A 97 10.31 1.86 15.38
CA ALA A 97 10.22 1.28 16.73
C ALA A 97 9.06 1.87 17.54
N ARG A 98 8.63 3.09 17.20
CA ARG A 98 7.44 3.73 17.78
C ARG A 98 6.16 2.91 17.61
N LEU A 99 6.08 2.02 16.62
CA LEU A 99 4.95 1.12 16.41
C LEU A 99 4.54 0.44 17.73
N ASP A 100 5.50 -0.04 18.51
CA ASP A 100 5.22 -0.82 19.72
C ASP A 100 4.44 -0.02 20.77
N GLN A 101 4.78 1.26 20.98
CA GLN A 101 4.04 2.16 21.89
C GLN A 101 2.71 2.62 21.29
N LEU A 102 2.67 2.78 19.96
CA LEU A 102 1.45 3.19 19.26
C LEU A 102 0.39 2.10 19.27
N GLU A 103 0.77 0.82 19.21
CA GLU A 103 -0.17 -0.29 19.32
C GLU A 103 -0.92 -0.25 20.66
N GLU A 104 -0.20 -0.07 21.76
CA GLU A 104 -0.82 0.03 23.08
C GLU A 104 -1.80 1.19 23.17
N ARG A 105 -1.44 2.35 22.62
CA ARG A 105 -2.32 3.52 22.61
C ARG A 105 -3.56 3.35 21.72
N VAL A 106 -3.41 2.72 20.55
CA VAL A 106 -4.49 2.62 19.55
C VAL A 106 -5.40 1.41 19.78
N HIS A 107 -4.85 0.31 20.28
CA HIS A 107 -5.55 -0.96 20.46
C HIS A 107 -5.73 -1.37 21.92
N GLY A 108 -5.15 -0.62 22.86
CA GLY A 108 -5.21 -0.91 24.30
C GLY A 108 -4.20 -1.97 24.77
N ARG A 109 -3.41 -2.54 23.85
CA ARG A 109 -2.39 -3.54 24.14
C ARG A 109 -1.34 -3.60 23.03
N GLN A 110 -0.20 -4.20 23.33
CA GLN A 110 0.81 -4.57 22.33
C GLN A 110 0.51 -5.96 21.76
N ARG A 111 1.07 -6.26 20.59
CA ARG A 111 1.02 -7.60 20.01
C ARG A 111 1.78 -8.64 20.86
N ASN A 112 1.30 -9.86 20.88
CA ASN A 112 1.99 -11.02 21.43
C ASN A 112 2.97 -11.57 20.39
N LEU A 113 4.27 -11.53 20.69
CA LEU A 113 5.31 -11.99 19.76
C LEU A 113 5.48 -13.51 19.73
N GLU A 114 4.92 -14.22 20.72
CA GLU A 114 4.92 -15.69 20.77
C GLU A 114 3.76 -16.28 19.95
N ASP A 115 2.75 -15.46 19.63
CA ASP A 115 1.66 -15.84 18.75
C ASP A 115 2.03 -15.57 17.28
N GLU A 116 1.99 -16.61 16.45
CA GLU A 116 2.39 -16.52 15.04
C GLU A 116 1.47 -15.64 14.17
N MET A 117 0.21 -15.43 14.57
CA MET A 117 -0.67 -14.52 13.84
C MET A 117 -0.36 -13.09 14.23
N GLU A 118 -0.23 -12.78 15.52
CA GLU A 118 0.07 -11.42 15.98
C GLU A 118 1.49 -10.96 15.63
N LEU A 119 2.47 -11.88 15.61
CA LEU A 119 3.83 -11.57 15.15
C LEU A 119 3.83 -10.99 13.73
N TYR A 120 3.02 -11.56 12.83
CA TYR A 120 3.02 -11.21 11.41
C TYR A 120 1.95 -10.19 11.03
N PHE A 121 0.76 -10.29 11.62
CA PHE A 121 -0.38 -9.44 11.30
C PHE A 121 -0.57 -8.29 12.28
N GLY A 122 0.18 -8.22 13.39
CA GLY A 122 0.06 -7.20 14.43
C GLY A 122 -1.11 -7.47 15.38
N VAL A 123 -1.49 -6.49 16.21
CA VAL A 123 -2.64 -6.64 17.11
C VAL A 123 -3.92 -6.93 16.30
N THR A 124 -4.61 -8.02 16.66
CA THR A 124 -5.91 -8.41 16.11
C THR A 124 -6.92 -8.67 17.22
N VAL A 125 -8.21 -8.61 16.91
CA VAL A 125 -9.22 -9.29 17.73
C VAL A 125 -9.12 -10.80 17.51
N GLU A 126 -9.80 -11.59 18.35
CA GLU A 126 -9.95 -13.03 18.15
C GLU A 126 -10.57 -13.29 16.77
N ASP A 127 -9.98 -14.22 16.00
CA ASP A 127 -10.32 -14.50 14.60
C ASP A 127 -10.34 -13.26 13.68
N GLY A 128 -9.55 -12.22 14.01
CA GLY A 128 -9.55 -10.94 13.33
C GLY A 128 -8.95 -10.93 11.92
N VAL A 129 -8.35 -12.04 11.46
CA VAL A 129 -7.91 -12.19 10.06
C VAL A 129 -9.00 -12.90 9.29
N VAL A 130 -9.64 -12.19 8.36
CA VAL A 130 -10.87 -12.66 7.70
C VAL A 130 -10.72 -12.57 6.18
N PRO A 131 -11.02 -13.62 5.40
CA PRO A 131 -11.15 -13.51 3.95
C PRO A 131 -12.54 -13.00 3.58
N LEU A 132 -12.63 -12.03 2.67
CA LEU A 132 -13.92 -11.48 2.24
C LEU A 132 -13.84 -10.82 0.86
N GLN A 133 -15.01 -10.66 0.26
CA GLN A 133 -15.19 -9.87 -0.94
C GLN A 133 -16.52 -9.11 -0.92
N VAL A 134 -16.60 -8.05 -1.73
CA VAL A 134 -17.88 -7.40 -2.01
C VAL A 134 -18.67 -8.26 -2.99
N LEU A 135 -19.93 -8.52 -2.67
CA LEU A 135 -20.87 -9.27 -3.52
C LEU A 135 -20.89 -8.68 -4.94
N PRO A 136 -20.87 -9.51 -6.01
CA PRO A 136 -20.73 -9.05 -7.39
C PRO A 136 -21.63 -7.88 -7.79
N GLU A 137 -22.90 -7.93 -7.40
CA GLU A 137 -23.95 -6.93 -7.68
C GLU A 137 -23.80 -5.64 -6.86
N GLN A 138 -23.01 -5.66 -5.78
CA GLN A 138 -22.73 -4.52 -4.91
C GLN A 138 -21.38 -3.84 -5.24
N ARG A 139 -20.61 -4.36 -6.20
CA ARG A 139 -19.26 -3.87 -6.51
C ARG A 139 -19.31 -2.46 -7.14
N PRO A 140 -18.54 -1.49 -6.63
CA PRO A 140 -18.40 -0.19 -7.27
C PRO A 140 -17.88 -0.30 -8.72
N ALA A 141 -18.33 0.60 -9.61
CA ALA A 141 -17.90 0.62 -11.00
C ALA A 141 -16.38 0.83 -11.13
N GLN A 142 -15.85 1.84 -10.43
CA GLN A 142 -14.42 2.10 -10.32
C GLN A 142 -13.87 1.46 -9.04
N ARG A 143 -12.99 0.48 -9.21
CA ARG A 143 -12.39 -0.30 -8.12
C ARG A 143 -11.04 -0.86 -8.54
N ALA A 144 -10.14 -1.00 -7.57
CA ALA A 144 -8.89 -1.74 -7.73
C ALA A 144 -9.13 -3.26 -7.66
N TRP A 145 -9.84 -3.70 -6.62
CA TRP A 145 -10.21 -5.09 -6.34
C TRP A 145 -11.72 -5.27 -6.46
N THR A 146 -12.40 -5.86 -5.47
CA THR A 146 -13.87 -5.93 -5.40
C THR A 146 -14.49 -4.63 -4.89
N GLY A 147 -13.68 -3.70 -4.36
CA GLY A 147 -14.10 -2.36 -3.96
C GLY A 147 -14.40 -2.21 -2.47
N LEU A 148 -13.84 -3.08 -1.62
CA LEU A 148 -14.09 -3.10 -0.18
C LEU A 148 -13.84 -1.73 0.49
N VAL A 149 -12.67 -1.13 0.22
CA VAL A 149 -12.27 0.17 0.78
C VAL A 149 -13.27 1.28 0.40
N THR A 150 -13.65 1.33 -0.88
CA THR A 150 -14.62 2.31 -1.38
C THR A 150 -16.00 2.11 -0.76
N SER A 151 -16.48 0.86 -0.71
CA SER A 151 -17.78 0.55 -0.08
C SER A 151 -17.81 0.95 1.39
N MET A 152 -16.70 0.75 2.11
CA MET A 152 -16.58 1.11 3.53
C MET A 152 -16.65 2.62 3.75
N ALA A 153 -15.89 3.37 2.95
CA ALA A 153 -15.88 4.83 2.99
C ALA A 153 -17.27 5.41 2.72
N CYS A 154 -17.96 4.89 1.70
CA CYS A 154 -19.32 5.32 1.37
C CYS A 154 -20.32 4.95 2.48
N ALA A 155 -20.21 3.76 3.08
CA ALA A 155 -21.10 3.33 4.16
C ALA A 155 -20.94 4.19 5.42
N LEU A 156 -19.71 4.52 5.82
CA LEU A 156 -19.45 5.39 6.97
C LEU A 156 -19.98 6.82 6.76
N LEU A 157 -19.83 7.38 5.56
CA LEU A 157 -20.39 8.68 5.20
C LEU A 157 -21.93 8.64 5.22
N ALA A 158 -22.53 7.63 4.58
CA ALA A 158 -23.99 7.49 4.49
C ALA A 158 -24.65 7.27 5.86
N ALA A 159 -23.98 6.53 6.75
CA ALA A 159 -24.44 6.31 8.13
C ALA A 159 -24.17 7.51 9.05
N GLY A 160 -23.57 8.60 8.55
CA GLY A 160 -23.23 9.77 9.35
C GLY A 160 -22.24 9.46 10.48
N ARG A 161 -21.42 8.41 10.34
CA ARG A 161 -20.38 8.03 11.31
C ARG A 161 -19.15 8.91 11.17
N VAL A 162 -18.90 9.44 9.97
CA VAL A 162 -17.82 10.39 9.67
C VAL A 162 -18.37 11.57 8.87
N ASP A 163 -17.76 12.73 9.05
CA ASP A 163 -18.10 13.96 8.32
C ASP A 163 -17.32 14.09 7.01
N ALA A 164 -16.14 13.45 6.95
CA ALA A 164 -15.26 13.47 5.80
C ALA A 164 -14.41 12.20 5.72
N VAL A 165 -13.94 11.91 4.51
CA VAL A 165 -12.99 10.84 4.21
C VAL A 165 -11.74 11.45 3.58
N LEU A 166 -10.58 11.27 4.19
CA LEU A 166 -9.31 11.55 3.55
C LEU A 166 -8.83 10.30 2.79
N CYS A 167 -8.73 10.40 1.48
CA CYS A 167 -8.34 9.29 0.60
C CYS A 167 -7.53 9.79 -0.60
N VAL A 168 -7.13 8.86 -1.48
CA VAL A 168 -6.37 9.15 -2.70
C VAL A 168 -7.26 8.97 -3.93
N ALA A 169 -7.39 10.02 -4.72
CA ALA A 169 -7.97 9.97 -6.06
C ALA A 169 -6.85 9.90 -7.11
N SER A 170 -7.24 9.66 -8.37
CA SER A 170 -6.35 9.79 -9.52
C SER A 170 -6.37 11.21 -10.08
N ALA A 171 -5.23 11.72 -10.54
CA ALA A 171 -5.18 12.94 -11.35
C ALA A 171 -5.79 12.68 -12.75
N ALA A 172 -7.11 12.87 -12.88
CA ALA A 172 -7.87 12.66 -14.12
C ALA A 172 -7.57 13.68 -15.24
N GLU A 173 -6.49 14.46 -15.14
CA GLU A 173 -6.19 15.57 -16.05
C GLU A 173 -5.62 15.11 -17.40
N SER A 174 -5.00 13.92 -17.49
CA SER A 174 -4.52 13.37 -18.77
C SER A 174 -4.20 11.87 -18.71
N PRO A 175 -4.12 11.16 -19.86
CA PRO A 175 -3.66 9.77 -19.94
C PRO A 175 -2.34 9.48 -19.22
N LYS A 176 -1.39 10.41 -19.30
CA LYS A 176 -0.05 10.25 -18.70
C LYS A 176 -0.04 10.37 -17.17
N LYS A 177 -1.08 11.00 -16.61
CA LYS A 177 -1.19 11.30 -15.18
C LYS A 177 -2.21 10.43 -14.43
N ARG A 178 -2.85 9.47 -15.10
CA ARG A 178 -3.91 8.64 -14.49
C ARG A 178 -3.43 7.81 -13.29
N LEU A 179 -2.14 7.51 -13.19
CA LEU A 179 -1.57 6.79 -12.04
C LEU A 179 -0.93 7.73 -11.01
N GLU A 180 -0.98 9.05 -11.23
CA GLU A 180 -0.50 10.01 -10.24
C GLU A 180 -1.51 10.12 -9.08
N PRO A 181 -1.07 9.87 -7.84
CA PRO A 181 -1.93 9.99 -6.68
C PRO A 181 -2.26 11.46 -6.44
N ARG A 182 -3.55 11.76 -6.31
CA ARG A 182 -4.06 13.05 -5.87
C ARG A 182 -4.92 12.84 -4.63
N PRO A 183 -4.33 13.02 -3.46
CA PRO A 183 -5.12 13.02 -2.25
C PRO A 183 -6.21 14.09 -2.18
N ILE A 184 -7.34 13.69 -1.62
CA ILE A 184 -8.54 14.51 -1.50
C ILE A 184 -9.21 14.28 -0.15
N LEU A 185 -9.99 15.27 0.26
CA LEU A 185 -10.88 15.18 1.41
C LEU A 185 -12.30 15.12 0.89
N ALA A 186 -12.78 13.89 0.67
CA ALA A 186 -14.09 13.60 0.13
C ALA A 186 -15.20 13.82 1.19
N ARG A 187 -16.33 14.38 0.75
CA ARG A 187 -17.46 14.77 1.59
C ARG A 187 -18.76 14.54 0.83
N THR A 188 -19.87 14.41 1.56
CA THR A 188 -21.22 14.34 0.98
C THR A 188 -21.87 15.70 0.78
N VAL A 189 -21.37 16.75 1.44
CA VAL A 189 -21.91 18.12 1.39
C VAL A 189 -20.80 19.08 0.97
N GLU A 190 -21.06 19.88 -0.06
CA GLU A 190 -20.12 20.82 -0.66
C GLU A 190 -19.74 21.99 0.27
N GLU A 191 -20.55 22.27 1.29
CA GLU A 191 -20.45 23.47 2.14
C GLU A 191 -19.61 23.31 3.43
N VAL A 192 -19.24 22.09 3.82
CA VAL A 192 -18.49 21.86 5.06
C VAL A 192 -17.07 22.43 4.88
N ARG A 193 -16.59 23.25 5.82
CA ARG A 193 -15.20 23.75 5.81
C ARG A 193 -14.27 22.77 6.52
N GLY A 194 -12.95 22.93 6.35
CA GLY A 194 -11.96 22.09 7.04
C GLY A 194 -12.12 22.06 8.56
N GLU A 195 -12.41 23.24 9.13
CA GLU A 195 -12.50 23.47 10.58
C GLU A 195 -13.76 22.85 11.24
N ASP A 196 -14.71 22.38 10.43
CA ASP A 196 -15.98 21.80 10.88
C ASP A 196 -15.88 20.27 11.08
N ILE A 197 -14.83 19.61 10.60
CA ILE A 197 -14.70 18.16 10.72
C ILE A 197 -14.49 17.77 12.19
N LYS A 198 -15.38 16.92 12.69
CA LYS A 198 -15.33 16.35 14.04
C LYS A 198 -15.00 14.86 13.98
N ARG A 199 -15.46 14.17 12.93
CA ARG A 199 -15.33 12.74 12.75
C ARG A 199 -14.72 12.46 11.37
N LEU A 200 -13.55 11.81 11.34
CA LEU A 200 -12.79 11.59 10.12
C LEU A 200 -12.60 10.09 9.86
N LEU A 201 -12.76 9.67 8.61
CA LEU A 201 -12.15 8.45 8.10
C LEU A 201 -10.84 8.79 7.40
N PHE A 202 -9.73 8.20 7.83
CA PHE A 202 -8.46 8.26 7.14
C PHE A 202 -8.20 6.96 6.38
N ILE A 203 -7.90 7.06 5.09
CA ILE A 203 -7.50 5.94 4.23
C ILE A 203 -6.06 6.13 3.77
N GLY A 204 -5.18 5.22 4.16
CA GLY A 204 -3.75 5.33 3.81
C GLY A 204 -2.92 4.10 4.16
N VAL A 205 -1.61 4.21 3.92
CA VAL A 205 -0.63 3.14 4.11
C VAL A 205 0.14 3.29 5.43
N GLY A 206 0.87 2.24 5.86
CA GLY A 206 1.52 2.15 7.18
C GLY A 206 2.30 3.40 7.60
N CYS A 207 3.23 3.87 6.78
CA CYS A 207 4.05 5.03 7.12
C CYS A 207 3.26 6.35 7.26
N GLN A 208 2.09 6.46 6.60
CA GLN A 208 1.18 7.60 6.77
C GLN A 208 0.38 7.47 8.07
N VAL A 209 -0.10 6.26 8.37
CA VAL A 209 -0.85 5.97 9.60
C VAL A 209 0.03 6.15 10.84
N GLN A 210 1.28 5.72 10.82
CA GLN A 210 2.23 5.98 11.91
C GLN A 210 2.37 7.48 12.20
N ALA A 211 2.54 8.30 11.16
CA ALA A 211 2.62 9.75 11.31
C ALA A 211 1.31 10.34 11.86
N LEU A 212 0.15 9.88 11.36
CA LEU A 212 -1.17 10.29 11.82
C LEU A 212 -1.37 9.98 13.30
N ARG A 213 -1.16 8.72 13.70
CA ARG A 213 -1.37 8.26 15.09
C ARG A 213 -0.42 8.98 16.05
N SER A 214 0.80 9.28 15.63
CA SER A 214 1.77 10.03 16.45
C SER A 214 1.28 11.44 16.85
N VAL A 215 0.36 12.04 16.08
CA VAL A 215 -0.20 13.38 16.34
C VAL A 215 -1.72 13.38 16.49
N GLU A 216 -2.37 12.23 16.65
CA GLU A 216 -3.83 12.10 16.67
C GLU A 216 -4.50 13.07 17.66
N GLU A 217 -3.93 13.17 18.86
CA GLU A 217 -4.42 14.05 19.93
C GLU A 217 -4.38 15.54 19.57
N ASP A 218 -3.54 15.95 18.62
CA ASP A 218 -3.43 17.34 18.17
C ASP A 218 -4.52 17.74 17.18
N LEU A 219 -5.16 16.75 16.54
CA LEU A 219 -6.12 16.98 15.45
C LEU A 219 -7.46 17.54 15.94
N GLY A 220 -7.79 17.39 17.23
CA GLY A 220 -9.05 17.90 17.78
C GLY A 220 -10.30 17.28 17.13
N LEU A 221 -10.17 16.01 16.72
CA LEU A 221 -11.25 15.15 16.27
C LEU A 221 -11.97 14.57 17.49
N ASP A 222 -13.28 14.47 17.40
CA ASP A 222 -14.10 13.72 18.35
C ASP A 222 -13.99 12.22 18.05
N GLU A 223 -13.86 11.84 16.76
CA GLU A 223 -13.71 10.45 16.33
C GLU A 223 -12.75 10.34 15.15
N LEU A 224 -11.83 9.38 15.22
CA LEU A 224 -10.96 8.99 14.11
C LEU A 224 -11.15 7.51 13.82
N TYR A 225 -11.55 7.23 12.58
CA TYR A 225 -11.53 5.92 11.95
C TYR A 225 -10.33 5.83 11.00
N VAL A 226 -9.59 4.72 11.04
CA VAL A 226 -8.43 4.48 10.17
C VAL A 226 -8.62 3.17 9.43
N LEU A 227 -8.84 3.27 8.12
CA LEU A 227 -8.93 2.13 7.20
C LEU A 227 -7.66 2.06 6.37
N GLY A 228 -6.80 1.11 6.66
CA GLY A 228 -5.53 0.97 5.96
C GLY A 228 -5.54 -0.07 4.86
N THR A 229 -4.52 0.01 4.01
CA THR A 229 -4.14 -1.10 3.15
C THR A 229 -2.76 -1.62 3.50
N ASN A 230 -2.51 -2.89 3.23
CA ASN A 230 -1.12 -3.39 3.19
C ASN A 230 -0.30 -2.57 2.18
N CYS A 231 1.00 -2.44 2.42
CA CYS A 231 1.87 -1.75 1.48
C CYS A 231 3.32 -2.22 1.56
N VAL A 232 3.91 -2.51 0.42
CA VAL A 232 5.34 -2.74 0.23
C VAL A 232 5.71 -2.22 -1.17
N ASP A 233 7.00 -1.98 -1.42
CA ASP A 233 7.54 -1.75 -2.76
C ASP A 233 6.94 -0.58 -3.54
N ASN A 234 6.50 0.47 -2.83
CA ASN A 234 5.91 1.64 -3.47
C ASN A 234 6.92 2.33 -4.39
N PRO A 235 6.53 2.70 -5.63
CA PRO A 235 7.43 3.39 -6.54
C PRO A 235 7.87 4.74 -5.98
N ARG A 236 9.12 5.11 -6.26
CA ARG A 236 9.73 6.39 -5.83
C ARG A 236 8.98 7.60 -6.37
N ASP A 237 8.57 7.53 -7.63
CA ASP A 237 7.87 8.57 -8.36
C ASP A 237 7.16 8.00 -9.59
N SER A 238 6.37 8.84 -10.27
CA SER A 238 5.62 8.45 -11.47
C SER A 238 6.52 7.99 -12.62
N GLU A 239 7.73 8.54 -12.76
CA GLU A 239 8.64 8.16 -13.83
C GLU A 239 9.17 6.74 -13.60
N ALA A 240 9.55 6.43 -12.37
CA ALA A 240 10.01 5.12 -11.94
C ALA A 240 8.92 4.06 -12.14
N LEU A 241 7.67 4.38 -11.79
CA LEU A 241 6.50 3.53 -12.08
C LEU A 241 6.33 3.30 -13.59
N GLN A 242 6.40 4.34 -14.41
CA GLN A 242 6.27 4.20 -15.85
C GLN A 242 7.40 3.35 -16.46
N ARG A 243 8.63 3.45 -15.91
CA ARG A 243 9.75 2.60 -16.31
C ARG A 243 9.48 1.13 -15.98
N PHE A 244 8.95 0.84 -14.80
CA PHE A 244 8.52 -0.51 -14.44
C PHE A 244 7.41 -1.05 -15.35
N LEU A 245 6.37 -0.24 -15.63
CA LEU A 245 5.26 -0.68 -16.48
C LEU A 245 5.72 -1.00 -17.91
N ARG A 246 6.71 -0.27 -18.46
CA ARG A 246 7.32 -0.61 -19.76
C ARG A 246 8.04 -1.96 -19.77
N SER A 247 8.56 -2.39 -18.62
CA SER A 247 9.16 -3.72 -18.46
C SER A 247 8.13 -4.83 -18.31
N ALA A 248 6.95 -4.53 -17.75
CA ALA A 248 5.93 -5.51 -17.42
C ALA A 248 4.86 -5.68 -18.52
N SER A 249 4.28 -4.58 -18.99
CA SER A 249 3.09 -4.59 -19.86
C SER A 249 3.45 -4.36 -21.33
N GLU A 250 2.61 -4.87 -22.24
CA GLU A 250 2.72 -4.59 -23.67
C GLU A 250 2.18 -3.21 -24.04
N THR A 251 1.20 -2.70 -23.27
CA THR A 251 0.55 -1.40 -23.49
C THR A 251 0.51 -0.56 -22.20
N PRO A 252 1.68 -0.19 -21.65
CA PRO A 252 1.79 0.48 -20.35
C PRO A 252 1.00 1.80 -20.26
N GLU A 253 0.81 2.50 -21.37
CA GLU A 253 0.07 3.76 -21.48
C GLU A 253 -1.43 3.65 -21.21
N THR A 254 -1.98 2.44 -21.27
CA THR A 254 -3.39 2.18 -20.98
C THR A 254 -3.63 1.64 -19.57
N ALA A 255 -2.57 1.38 -18.80
CA ALA A 255 -2.66 0.88 -17.44
C ALA A 255 -3.36 1.88 -16.50
N VAL A 256 -4.30 1.38 -15.71
CA VAL A 256 -5.05 2.12 -14.66
C VAL A 256 -4.91 1.48 -13.28
N GLY A 257 -4.28 0.33 -13.19
CA GLY A 257 -3.93 -0.35 -11.95
C GLY A 257 -3.04 -1.55 -12.25
N PHE A 258 -2.24 -1.96 -11.28
CA PHE A 258 -1.48 -3.19 -11.35
C PHE A 258 -1.29 -3.78 -9.94
N GLU A 259 -0.97 -5.06 -9.87
CA GLU A 259 -0.68 -5.74 -8.62
C GLU A 259 0.25 -6.94 -8.84
N PHE A 260 1.13 -7.22 -7.87
CA PHE A 260 1.91 -8.45 -7.82
C PHE A 260 1.10 -9.55 -7.13
N MET A 261 0.47 -10.42 -7.90
CA MET A 261 -0.48 -11.40 -7.39
C MET A 261 0.19 -12.67 -6.84
N GLN A 262 -0.55 -13.43 -6.04
CA GLN A 262 -0.08 -14.66 -5.38
C GLN A 262 0.31 -15.77 -6.36
N ASP A 263 -0.12 -15.67 -7.61
CA ASP A 263 0.17 -16.61 -8.70
C ASP A 263 1.51 -16.34 -9.42
N ASN A 264 2.40 -15.56 -8.78
CA ASN A 264 3.70 -15.18 -9.33
C ASN A 264 3.59 -14.44 -10.67
N ARG A 265 2.52 -13.65 -10.83
CA ARG A 265 2.27 -12.80 -11.99
C ARG A 265 1.97 -11.37 -11.55
N ILE A 266 2.33 -10.41 -12.40
CA ILE A 266 1.89 -9.03 -12.31
C ILE A 266 0.59 -8.94 -13.11
N HIS A 267 -0.50 -8.59 -12.45
CA HIS A 267 -1.78 -8.34 -13.10
C HIS A 267 -1.88 -6.86 -13.40
N VAL A 268 -2.11 -6.49 -14.65
CA VAL A 268 -2.28 -5.09 -15.09
C VAL A 268 -3.71 -4.92 -15.59
N LYS A 269 -4.41 -3.92 -15.03
CA LYS A 269 -5.74 -3.51 -15.43
C LYS A 269 -5.63 -2.33 -16.40
N HIS A 270 -6.32 -2.42 -17.54
CA HIS A 270 -6.31 -1.38 -18.56
C HIS A 270 -7.60 -0.56 -18.55
N ALA A 271 -7.52 0.67 -19.08
CA ALA A 271 -8.63 1.63 -19.12
C ALA A 271 -9.86 1.12 -19.91
N ASP A 272 -9.64 0.22 -20.88
CA ASP A 272 -10.67 -0.43 -21.70
C ASP A 272 -11.28 -1.68 -21.04
N GLY A 273 -10.83 -2.04 -19.83
CA GLY A 273 -11.28 -3.22 -19.09
C GLY A 273 -10.51 -4.51 -19.40
N ARG A 274 -9.52 -4.47 -20.31
CA ARG A 274 -8.62 -5.61 -20.54
C ARG A 274 -7.74 -5.85 -19.32
N TYR A 275 -7.31 -7.11 -19.16
CA TYR A 275 -6.34 -7.53 -18.15
C TYR A 275 -5.16 -8.23 -18.82
N GLU A 276 -3.95 -7.86 -18.42
CA GLU A 276 -2.73 -8.59 -18.73
C GLU A 276 -2.26 -9.31 -17.46
N GLN A 277 -1.87 -10.58 -17.59
CA GLN A 277 -1.24 -11.35 -16.51
C GLN A 277 0.16 -11.71 -16.96
N ILE A 278 1.17 -11.13 -16.34
CA ILE A 278 2.56 -11.24 -16.77
C ILE A 278 3.35 -12.02 -15.73
N PRO A 279 3.87 -13.23 -16.03
CA PRO A 279 4.82 -13.92 -15.17
C PRO A 279 5.94 -13.00 -14.73
N VAL A 280 6.27 -12.98 -13.44
CA VAL A 280 7.39 -12.18 -12.92
C VAL A 280 8.71 -12.55 -13.60
N PHE A 281 8.84 -13.81 -14.03
CA PHE A 281 9.98 -14.31 -14.80
C PHE A 281 10.07 -13.75 -16.23
N ALA A 282 8.98 -13.18 -16.76
CA ALA A 282 8.91 -12.62 -18.11
C ALA A 282 9.15 -11.11 -18.18
N LEU A 283 9.56 -10.47 -17.07
CA LEU A 283 9.87 -9.04 -17.05
C LEU A 283 11.00 -8.70 -18.04
N LYS A 284 10.71 -7.76 -18.95
CA LYS A 284 11.65 -7.27 -19.95
C LYS A 284 12.62 -6.28 -19.31
N GLU A 285 13.88 -6.27 -19.77
CA GLU A 285 14.89 -5.29 -19.35
C GLU A 285 14.90 -5.11 -17.80
N PRO A 286 15.19 -6.17 -17.02
CA PRO A 286 15.03 -6.16 -15.57
C PRO A 286 15.85 -5.06 -14.86
N GLU A 287 16.86 -4.48 -15.50
CA GLU A 287 17.55 -3.28 -15.03
C GLU A 287 16.65 -2.05 -14.90
N ASN A 288 15.57 -1.96 -15.68
CA ASN A 288 14.56 -0.90 -15.57
C ASN A 288 13.79 -0.97 -14.25
N CYS A 289 13.86 -2.10 -13.54
CA CYS A 289 13.29 -2.26 -12.22
C CYS A 289 14.22 -1.71 -11.11
N THR A 290 15.49 -1.43 -11.40
CA THR A 290 16.46 -0.88 -10.44
C THR A 290 16.08 0.57 -10.08
N GLY A 291 16.04 0.90 -8.80
CA GLY A 291 15.66 2.24 -8.33
C GLY A 291 14.19 2.60 -8.62
N VAL A 292 13.33 1.60 -8.88
CA VAL A 292 11.87 1.81 -8.94
C VAL A 292 11.30 2.01 -7.55
N ILE A 293 11.68 1.13 -6.60
CA ILE A 293 11.19 1.15 -5.23
C ILE A 293 11.81 2.35 -4.49
N ALA A 294 11.00 3.10 -3.74
CA ALA A 294 11.50 4.19 -2.92
C ALA A 294 12.42 3.67 -1.81
N LYS A 295 13.53 4.38 -1.52
CA LYS A 295 14.44 3.99 -0.41
C LYS A 295 13.75 3.88 0.95
N SER A 296 12.72 4.70 1.19
CA SER A 296 11.86 4.57 2.37
C SER A 296 11.16 3.21 2.46
N CYS A 297 10.80 2.59 1.34
CA CYS A 297 10.22 1.24 1.31
C CYS A 297 11.24 0.14 1.59
N TYR A 298 12.53 0.39 1.33
CA TYR A 298 13.64 -0.47 1.79
C TYR A 298 13.97 -0.31 3.28
N ALA A 299 13.36 0.66 3.96
CA ALA A 299 13.49 0.86 5.41
C ALA A 299 12.14 0.67 6.14
N CYS A 300 11.13 0.10 5.49
CA CYS A 300 9.79 -0.05 6.04
C CYS A 300 9.57 -1.43 6.67
N PHE A 301 9.04 -1.48 7.88
CA PHE A 301 8.72 -2.72 8.60
C PHE A 301 7.23 -2.88 8.91
N ASP A 302 6.38 -2.06 8.29
CA ASP A 302 4.94 -2.00 8.56
C ASP A 302 4.10 -2.42 7.35
N TYR A 303 4.37 -3.62 6.83
CA TYR A 303 3.69 -4.16 5.64
C TYR A 303 2.18 -4.33 5.88
N VAL A 304 1.81 -4.75 7.09
CA VAL A 304 0.40 -5.03 7.47
C VAL A 304 -0.32 -3.82 8.06
N ASN A 305 0.30 -2.62 8.05
CA ASN A 305 -0.32 -1.38 8.52
C ASN A 305 -0.92 -1.52 9.94
N ALA A 306 -0.05 -1.79 10.90
CA ALA A 306 -0.41 -2.32 12.21
C ALA A 306 -1.25 -1.39 13.09
N LEU A 307 -1.33 -0.10 12.76
CA LEU A 307 -1.99 0.93 13.58
C LEU A 307 -3.37 1.38 13.07
N THR A 308 -3.95 0.63 12.14
CA THR A 308 -5.28 0.90 11.59
C THR A 308 -6.38 0.37 12.50
N ASP A 309 -7.61 0.80 12.33
CA ASP A 309 -8.73 0.07 12.96
C ASP A 309 -9.04 -1.21 12.16
N LEU A 310 -8.97 -1.12 10.83
CA LEU A 310 -9.13 -2.21 9.88
C LEU A 310 -8.07 -2.11 8.77
N THR A 311 -7.34 -3.18 8.50
CA THR A 311 -6.44 -3.27 7.34
C THR A 311 -7.08 -4.12 6.25
N VAL A 312 -6.98 -3.70 4.98
CA VAL A 312 -7.39 -4.48 3.81
C VAL A 312 -6.16 -4.90 2.98
N GLY A 313 -6.13 -6.15 2.55
CA GLY A 313 -5.08 -6.67 1.68
C GLY A 313 -5.55 -7.86 0.85
N TYR A 314 -4.60 -8.59 0.25
CA TYR A 314 -4.89 -9.80 -0.53
C TYR A 314 -3.98 -10.97 -0.23
N MET A 315 -2.80 -10.74 0.35
CA MET A 315 -1.75 -11.75 0.51
C MET A 315 -2.24 -13.02 1.22
N ALA A 316 -3.02 -12.87 2.30
CA ALA A 316 -3.53 -14.00 3.06
C ALA A 316 -4.81 -14.60 2.46
N ALA A 317 -5.44 -13.91 1.50
CA ALA A 317 -6.65 -14.41 0.85
C ALA A 317 -6.31 -15.67 0.04
N PRO A 318 -7.19 -16.68 0.04
CA PRO A 318 -6.99 -17.88 -0.75
C PRO A 318 -6.88 -17.50 -2.23
N TRP A 319 -5.86 -18.01 -2.92
CA TRP A 319 -5.76 -17.80 -4.36
C TRP A 319 -6.84 -18.60 -5.09
N GLN A 320 -7.74 -17.90 -5.79
CA GLN A 320 -8.91 -18.50 -6.47
C GLN A 320 -8.77 -18.54 -7.99
N GLY A 321 -7.64 -18.09 -8.54
CA GLY A 321 -7.52 -17.83 -9.96
C GLY A 321 -8.25 -16.56 -10.39
N GLY A 322 -8.26 -16.29 -11.69
CA GLY A 322 -9.02 -15.19 -12.27
C GLY A 322 -8.35 -13.82 -12.13
N ARG A 323 -9.16 -12.76 -12.14
CA ARG A 323 -8.72 -11.36 -12.16
C ARG A 323 -8.72 -10.76 -10.77
N MET A 324 -7.82 -9.83 -10.50
CA MET A 324 -7.79 -9.09 -9.22
C MET A 324 -9.14 -8.43 -8.84
N THR A 325 -9.97 -8.03 -9.82
CA THR A 325 -11.29 -7.42 -9.54
C THR A 325 -12.40 -8.38 -9.16
N GLU A 326 -12.12 -9.67 -9.22
CA GLU A 326 -13.00 -10.78 -8.88
C GLU A 326 -12.44 -11.61 -7.71
N HIS A 327 -11.20 -11.33 -7.32
CA HIS A 327 -10.47 -12.08 -6.31
C HIS A 327 -10.84 -11.65 -4.90
N GLN A 328 -10.96 -12.60 -3.98
CA GLN A 328 -11.15 -12.31 -2.57
C GLN A 328 -10.00 -11.49 -1.99
N GLN A 329 -10.34 -10.60 -1.08
CA GLN A 329 -9.40 -9.87 -0.26
C GLN A 329 -9.35 -10.51 1.13
N TYR A 330 -8.45 -10.04 1.98
CA TYR A 330 -8.50 -10.31 3.40
C TYR A 330 -8.49 -9.01 4.18
N CYS A 331 -9.03 -9.06 5.39
CA CYS A 331 -8.94 -7.99 6.36
C CYS A 331 -8.19 -8.43 7.61
N VAL A 332 -7.61 -7.45 8.30
CA VAL A 332 -7.16 -7.57 9.69
C VAL A 332 -7.98 -6.60 10.54
N VAL A 333 -8.87 -7.14 11.38
CA VAL A 333 -9.66 -6.41 12.36
C VAL A 333 -8.83 -6.24 13.63
N ARG A 334 -8.51 -4.99 13.99
CA ARG A 334 -7.58 -4.70 15.09
C ARG A 334 -8.26 -4.30 16.39
N ASN A 335 -9.42 -3.66 16.29
CA ASN A 335 -10.16 -3.14 17.43
C ASN A 335 -11.66 -3.02 17.11
N GLN A 336 -12.44 -2.57 18.09
CA GLN A 336 -13.89 -2.40 17.97
C GLN A 336 -14.30 -1.49 16.81
N LYS A 337 -13.54 -0.42 16.52
CA LYS A 337 -13.84 0.46 15.38
C LYS A 337 -13.69 -0.28 14.05
N GLY A 338 -12.69 -1.15 13.94
CA GLY A 338 -12.51 -2.00 12.77
C GLY A 338 -13.66 -2.98 12.57
N GLN A 339 -14.16 -3.56 13.66
CA GLN A 339 -15.33 -4.43 13.62
C GLN A 339 -16.58 -3.65 13.17
N GLN A 340 -16.82 -2.46 13.74
CA GLN A 340 -17.93 -1.59 13.35
C GLN A 340 -17.91 -1.26 11.85
N MET A 341 -16.73 -1.09 11.25
CA MET A 341 -16.61 -0.91 9.80
C MET A 341 -17.18 -2.12 9.06
N LEU A 342 -16.73 -3.34 9.37
CA LEU A 342 -17.22 -4.56 8.73
C LEU A 342 -18.71 -4.76 8.92
N ASP A 343 -19.23 -4.53 10.13
CA ASP A 343 -20.64 -4.70 10.45
C ASP A 343 -21.55 -3.81 9.60
N LEU A 344 -21.11 -2.59 9.24
CA LEU A 344 -21.84 -1.69 8.34
C LEU A 344 -22.00 -2.23 6.92
N LEU A 345 -21.15 -3.19 6.53
CA LEU A 345 -21.17 -3.82 5.21
C LEU A 345 -21.64 -5.27 5.24
N ALA A 346 -22.07 -5.83 6.39
CA ALA A 346 -22.35 -7.26 6.53
C ALA A 346 -23.24 -7.83 5.40
N GLU A 347 -24.30 -7.12 5.01
CA GLU A 347 -25.22 -7.54 3.93
C GLU A 347 -24.65 -7.41 2.50
N LYS A 348 -23.50 -6.73 2.33
CA LYS A 348 -22.82 -6.50 1.05
C LYS A 348 -21.58 -7.37 0.86
N LEU A 349 -21.22 -8.15 1.88
CA LEU A 349 -19.99 -8.92 1.92
C LEU A 349 -20.30 -10.41 1.82
N ASP A 350 -19.52 -11.08 0.99
CA ASP A 350 -19.34 -12.52 1.05
C ASP A 350 -18.09 -12.77 1.91
N VAL A 351 -18.32 -13.22 3.14
CA VAL A 351 -17.28 -13.51 4.12
C VAL A 351 -16.91 -14.99 4.02
N GLY A 352 -15.66 -15.26 3.63
CA GLY A 352 -15.15 -16.61 3.51
C GLY A 352 -14.91 -17.26 4.88
N GLN A 353 -14.78 -18.59 4.89
CA GLN A 353 -14.46 -19.32 6.12
C GLN A 353 -12.99 -19.10 6.52
N ALA A 354 -12.72 -18.94 7.81
CA ALA A 354 -11.36 -18.80 8.35
C ALA A 354 -10.45 -19.98 7.96
N SER A 355 -11.00 -21.21 7.88
CA SER A 355 -10.30 -22.40 7.37
C SER A 355 -9.72 -22.23 5.97
N SER A 356 -10.28 -21.33 5.16
CA SER A 356 -9.76 -21.06 3.81
C SER A 356 -8.43 -20.30 3.84
N LEU A 357 -8.15 -19.54 4.91
CA LEU A 357 -6.89 -18.83 5.08
C LEU A 357 -5.69 -19.75 5.32
N VAL A 358 -5.94 -21.00 5.72
CA VAL A 358 -4.92 -22.02 5.91
C VAL A 358 -5.30 -23.22 5.01
N PRO A 359 -5.05 -23.13 3.69
CA PRO A 359 -5.50 -24.16 2.76
C PRO A 359 -4.90 -25.52 3.11
N ASN A 360 -5.73 -26.56 3.11
CA ASN A 360 -5.28 -27.93 3.27
C ASN A 360 -4.39 -28.36 2.09
N GLY A 361 -3.34 -29.13 2.39
CA GLY A 361 -2.46 -29.72 1.39
C GLY A 361 -0.98 -29.48 1.69
N TRP A 362 -0.13 -30.18 0.95
CA TRP A 362 1.31 -29.99 1.04
C TRP A 362 1.73 -28.73 0.28
N SER A 363 2.65 -27.96 0.86
CA SER A 363 3.34 -26.85 0.21
C SER A 363 4.79 -26.78 0.68
N LEU A 364 5.66 -26.17 -0.12
CA LEU A 364 7.03 -25.87 0.28
C LEU A 364 7.01 -24.89 1.47
N PRO A 365 7.79 -25.16 2.53
CA PRO A 365 7.92 -24.24 3.65
C PRO A 365 8.41 -22.87 3.18
N ARG A 366 7.79 -21.79 3.68
CA ARG A 366 8.22 -20.41 3.37
C ARG A 366 9.70 -20.16 3.67
N SER A 367 10.27 -20.83 4.68
CA SER A 367 11.69 -20.76 5.03
C SER A 367 12.63 -21.20 3.90
N GLN A 368 12.16 -22.02 2.96
CA GLN A 368 12.95 -22.45 1.79
C GLN A 368 12.76 -21.54 0.58
N LEU A 369 11.60 -20.89 0.43
CA LEU A 369 11.30 -20.01 -0.69
C LEU A 369 11.79 -18.58 -0.48
N VAL A 370 11.76 -18.09 0.75
CA VAL A 370 12.24 -16.73 1.08
C VAL A 370 13.68 -16.50 0.60
N PRO A 371 14.67 -17.39 0.86
CA PRO A 371 16.03 -17.21 0.37
C PRO A 371 16.14 -17.11 -1.16
N SER A 372 15.36 -17.92 -1.91
CA SER A 372 15.47 -18.00 -3.37
C SER A 372 14.93 -16.75 -4.07
N VAL A 373 13.96 -16.06 -3.45
CA VAL A 373 13.41 -14.78 -3.94
C VAL A 373 14.22 -13.58 -3.42
N LEU A 374 14.76 -13.68 -2.20
CA LEU A 374 15.49 -12.59 -1.55
C LEU A 374 16.76 -12.17 -2.32
N SER A 375 17.58 -13.14 -2.78
CA SER A 375 18.83 -12.80 -3.48
C SER A 375 18.60 -12.01 -4.78
N PRO A 376 17.70 -12.42 -5.71
CA PRO A 376 17.39 -11.61 -6.89
C PRO A 376 16.86 -10.20 -6.58
N GLU A 377 16.10 -10.04 -5.49
CA GLU A 377 15.60 -8.73 -5.07
C GLU A 377 16.70 -7.84 -4.50
N LEU A 378 17.62 -8.39 -3.71
CA LEU A 378 18.79 -7.66 -3.23
C LEU A 378 19.72 -7.29 -4.38
N ASP A 379 19.94 -8.19 -5.34
CA ASP A 379 20.68 -7.87 -6.56
C ASP A 379 20.04 -6.70 -7.33
N LEU A 380 18.70 -6.61 -7.35
CA LEU A 380 17.99 -5.47 -7.94
C LEU A 380 18.18 -4.20 -7.10
N ALA A 381 17.97 -4.29 -5.78
CA ALA A 381 18.07 -3.16 -4.85
C ALA A 381 19.47 -2.53 -4.85
N PHE A 382 20.53 -3.33 -5.00
CA PHE A 382 21.92 -2.88 -5.05
C PHE A 382 22.45 -2.65 -6.47
N GLY A 383 21.59 -2.75 -7.50
CA GLY A 383 21.99 -2.56 -8.91
C GLY A 383 23.00 -3.58 -9.44
N ARG A 384 23.08 -4.77 -8.80
CA ARG A 384 23.94 -5.89 -9.19
C ARG A 384 23.25 -6.89 -10.12
N ARG A 385 21.95 -6.71 -10.39
CA ARG A 385 21.19 -7.61 -11.26
C ARG A 385 21.78 -7.61 -12.66
N ARG A 386 22.34 -8.75 -13.06
CA ARG A 386 22.91 -8.93 -14.39
C ARG A 386 21.81 -8.90 -15.46
N ARG A 387 22.13 -8.32 -16.62
CA ARG A 387 21.31 -8.46 -17.83
C ARG A 387 21.16 -9.94 -18.16
N ARG A 388 19.97 -10.46 -17.97
CA ARG A 388 19.58 -11.80 -18.36
C ARG A 388 18.31 -11.67 -19.18
N GLU A 389 18.35 -12.19 -20.40
CA GLU A 389 17.15 -12.27 -21.21
C GLU A 389 16.11 -13.13 -20.48
N PRO A 390 14.84 -12.68 -20.41
CA PRO A 390 13.80 -13.48 -19.81
C PRO A 390 13.64 -14.78 -20.61
N PRO A 391 13.28 -15.91 -19.96
CA PRO A 391 12.93 -17.12 -20.68
C PRO A 391 11.77 -16.87 -21.66
N PRO A 392 11.63 -17.71 -22.70
CA PRO A 392 10.47 -17.66 -23.59
C PRO A 392 9.16 -17.66 -22.81
N ARG A 393 8.14 -16.97 -23.33
CA ARG A 393 6.89 -16.70 -22.61
C ARG A 393 6.22 -17.97 -22.05
N TRP A 394 6.17 -19.04 -22.84
CA TRP A 394 5.61 -20.33 -22.42
C TRP A 394 6.33 -20.94 -21.21
N LEU A 395 7.66 -20.77 -21.13
CA LEU A 395 8.46 -21.29 -20.02
C LEU A 395 8.27 -20.41 -18.78
N ALA A 396 8.17 -19.09 -18.95
CA ALA A 396 7.85 -18.18 -17.85
C ALA A 396 6.48 -18.48 -17.23
N GLU A 397 5.48 -18.79 -18.06
CA GLU A 397 4.15 -19.20 -17.61
C GLU A 397 4.19 -20.52 -16.83
N LEU A 398 4.87 -21.54 -17.37
CA LEU A 398 5.08 -22.81 -16.68
C LEU A 398 5.76 -22.62 -15.32
N LEU A 399 6.81 -21.79 -15.26
CA LEU A 399 7.51 -21.51 -14.00
C LEU A 399 6.59 -20.85 -12.98
N SER A 400 5.79 -19.85 -13.38
CA SER A 400 4.80 -19.23 -12.49
C SER A 400 3.77 -20.24 -12.00
N ASP A 401 3.29 -21.15 -12.85
CA ASP A 401 2.31 -22.17 -12.44
C ASP A 401 2.91 -23.19 -11.47
N VAL A 402 4.13 -23.66 -11.71
CA VAL A 402 4.83 -24.58 -10.82
C VAL A 402 5.09 -23.94 -9.45
N VAL A 403 5.59 -22.70 -9.41
CA VAL A 403 5.86 -22.00 -8.14
C VAL A 403 4.55 -21.73 -7.39
N THR A 404 3.48 -21.39 -8.09
CA THR A 404 2.15 -21.17 -7.48
C THR A 404 1.57 -22.47 -6.92
N ALA A 405 1.73 -23.58 -7.64
CA ALA A 405 1.20 -24.88 -7.23
C ALA A 405 1.93 -25.43 -5.99
N LEU A 406 3.26 -25.31 -5.96
CA LEU A 406 4.11 -25.87 -4.90
C LEU A 406 4.34 -24.90 -3.73
N GLY A 407 4.13 -23.60 -3.93
CA GLY A 407 4.37 -22.57 -2.94
C GLY A 407 3.34 -22.52 -1.80
N PRO A 408 3.67 -21.77 -0.73
CA PRO A 408 2.76 -21.54 0.38
C PRO A 408 1.53 -20.79 -0.09
N ARG A 409 0.42 -20.96 0.62
CA ARG A 409 -0.88 -20.37 0.28
C ARG A 409 -1.48 -19.70 1.50
N GLY A 410 -2.39 -18.77 1.25
CA GLY A 410 -3.11 -18.05 2.30
C GLY A 410 -2.16 -17.39 3.30
N VAL A 411 -2.37 -17.63 4.59
CA VAL A 411 -1.57 -17.04 5.68
C VAL A 411 -0.08 -17.34 5.54
N GLU A 412 0.33 -18.55 5.16
CA GLU A 412 1.76 -18.87 5.02
C GLU A 412 2.39 -18.14 3.83
N PHE A 413 1.64 -17.86 2.77
CA PHE A 413 2.10 -16.98 1.69
C PHE A 413 2.31 -15.56 2.20
N ALA A 414 1.34 -15.02 2.95
CA ALA A 414 1.44 -13.69 3.54
C ALA A 414 2.64 -13.56 4.47
N LYS A 415 2.84 -14.52 5.38
CA LYS A 415 4.00 -14.56 6.29
C LYS A 415 5.32 -14.64 5.51
N GLY A 416 5.38 -15.45 4.45
CA GLY A 416 6.55 -15.52 3.56
C GLY A 416 6.83 -14.20 2.84
N SER A 417 5.80 -13.49 2.38
CA SER A 417 5.97 -12.15 1.79
C SER A 417 6.47 -11.13 2.81
N ILE A 418 5.99 -11.21 4.06
CA ILE A 418 6.42 -10.36 5.17
C ILE A 418 7.88 -10.65 5.54
N ASP A 419 8.26 -11.92 5.69
CA ASP A 419 9.66 -12.33 5.95
C ASP A 419 10.58 -11.79 4.85
N ARG A 420 10.24 -12.04 3.58
CA ARG A 420 11.02 -11.56 2.42
C ARG A 420 11.24 -10.06 2.48
N ALA A 421 10.16 -9.28 2.66
CA ALA A 421 10.23 -7.83 2.72
C ALA A 421 11.06 -7.35 3.93
N ALA A 422 10.84 -7.93 5.11
CA ALA A 422 11.58 -7.58 6.32
C ALA A 422 13.08 -7.89 6.19
N LEU A 423 13.45 -9.06 5.68
CA LEU A 423 14.85 -9.44 5.51
C LEU A 423 15.55 -8.58 4.47
N ARG A 424 14.91 -8.31 3.34
CA ARG A 424 15.45 -7.40 2.34
C ARG A 424 15.73 -6.03 2.92
N ASN A 425 14.77 -5.51 3.69
CA ASN A 425 14.85 -4.20 4.29
C ASN A 425 15.91 -4.14 5.41
N LEU A 426 16.07 -5.20 6.20
CA LEU A 426 17.16 -5.35 7.16
C LEU A 426 18.52 -5.28 6.46
N VAL A 427 18.73 -6.04 5.37
CA VAL A 427 19.99 -6.00 4.62
C VAL A 427 20.26 -4.61 4.06
N CYS A 428 19.28 -3.98 3.39
CA CYS A 428 19.42 -2.64 2.84
C CYS A 428 19.79 -1.60 3.92
N LEU A 429 19.07 -1.61 5.04
CA LEU A 429 19.27 -0.67 6.14
C LEU A 429 20.61 -0.89 6.85
N GLU A 430 20.97 -2.13 7.16
CA GLU A 430 22.24 -2.46 7.81
C GLU A 430 23.43 -2.10 6.92
N VAL A 431 23.39 -2.40 5.61
CA VAL A 431 24.45 -2.02 4.67
C VAL A 431 24.60 -0.49 4.58
N ASP A 432 23.49 0.24 4.51
CA ASP A 432 23.53 1.71 4.45
C ASP A 432 24.07 2.31 5.75
N LEU A 433 23.72 1.78 6.93
CA LEU A 433 24.26 2.21 8.23
C LEU A 433 25.77 1.94 8.34
N LEU A 434 26.20 0.72 7.99
CA LEU A 434 27.61 0.32 7.96
C LEU A 434 28.46 1.29 7.12
N ARG A 435 27.92 1.75 5.98
CA ARG A 435 28.58 2.72 5.11
C ARG A 435 28.70 4.11 5.70
N GLN A 436 27.71 4.55 6.48
CA GLN A 436 27.66 5.89 7.05
C GLN A 436 28.59 6.08 8.26
N ARG A 437 29.40 5.06 8.62
CA ARG A 437 30.33 5.04 9.77
C ARG A 437 29.64 5.14 11.14
N ALA A 438 28.32 4.99 11.20
CA ALA A 438 27.63 4.61 12.42
C ALA A 438 27.79 3.10 12.56
N GLY A 439 28.56 2.64 13.54
CA GLY A 439 28.83 1.21 13.72
C GLY A 439 27.54 0.37 13.83
N PRO A 440 27.54 -0.90 13.38
CA PRO A 440 26.36 -1.75 13.45
C PRO A 440 26.09 -2.13 14.90
N GLY A 441 24.83 -2.04 15.33
CA GLY A 441 24.35 -2.73 16.53
C GLY A 441 23.43 -1.92 17.43
N ARG A 442 23.75 -0.64 17.71
CA ARG A 442 22.95 0.16 18.66
C ARG A 442 21.85 0.97 17.97
N GLU A 443 22.17 1.68 16.90
CA GLU A 443 21.20 2.52 16.17
C GLU A 443 20.12 1.70 15.44
N LEU A 444 20.48 0.56 14.83
CA LEU A 444 19.50 -0.31 14.18
C LEU A 444 18.51 -0.89 15.19
N GLU A 445 19.00 -1.39 16.32
CA GLU A 445 18.14 -1.93 17.38
C GLU A 445 17.21 -0.86 17.96
N GLU A 446 17.60 0.41 17.97
CA GLU A 446 16.77 1.51 18.45
C GLU A 446 15.64 1.88 17.47
N ILE A 447 15.83 1.71 16.16
CA ILE A 447 14.84 2.09 15.14
C ILE A 447 13.96 0.94 14.63
N LEU A 448 14.32 -0.31 14.94
CA LEU A 448 13.54 -1.49 14.54
C LEU A 448 12.38 -1.75 15.50
N PRO A 449 11.16 -2.00 14.99
CA PRO A 449 10.05 -2.49 15.81
C PRO A 449 10.30 -3.93 16.29
N ARG A 450 9.70 -4.31 17.41
CA ARG A 450 9.95 -5.62 18.06
C ARG A 450 9.71 -6.83 17.16
N HIS A 451 8.67 -6.83 16.32
CA HIS A 451 8.39 -7.96 15.41
C HIS A 451 9.49 -8.14 14.36
N ALA A 452 10.06 -7.05 13.85
CA ALA A 452 11.16 -7.10 12.89
C ALA A 452 12.41 -7.71 13.52
N LYS A 453 12.66 -7.47 14.81
CA LYS A 453 13.75 -8.10 15.57
C LYS A 453 13.56 -9.60 15.73
N VAL A 454 12.33 -10.06 15.94
CA VAL A 454 12.01 -11.50 16.00
C VAL A 454 12.27 -12.16 14.64
N ILE A 455 11.85 -11.53 13.53
CA ILE A 455 12.15 -12.03 12.17
C ILE A 455 13.66 -12.03 11.92
N ARG A 456 14.36 -10.96 12.31
CA ARG A 456 15.83 -10.85 12.22
C ARG A 456 16.53 -12.02 12.93
N ALA A 457 16.10 -12.34 14.15
CA ALA A 457 16.63 -13.46 14.93
C ALA A 457 16.31 -14.81 14.28
N ARG A 458 15.10 -14.99 13.77
CA ARG A 458 14.64 -16.22 13.10
C ARG A 458 15.47 -16.59 11.88
N TYR A 459 15.96 -15.59 11.14
CA TYR A 459 16.75 -15.77 9.91
C TYR A 459 18.19 -15.27 10.07
N HIS A 460 18.76 -15.35 11.27
CA HIS A 460 20.06 -14.77 11.58
C HIS A 460 21.17 -15.22 10.63
N GLU A 461 21.28 -16.53 10.38
CA GLU A 461 22.33 -17.10 9.51
C GLU A 461 22.23 -16.59 8.06
N LEU A 462 21.01 -16.63 7.48
CA LEU A 462 20.74 -16.11 6.15
C LEU A 462 21.04 -14.61 6.06
N LEU A 463 20.70 -13.85 7.10
CA LEU A 463 20.96 -12.42 7.13
C LEU A 463 22.46 -12.13 7.11
N GLN A 464 23.27 -12.85 7.90
CA GLN A 464 24.73 -12.69 7.89
C GLN A 464 25.32 -12.99 6.52
N GLU A 465 24.90 -14.08 5.87
CA GLU A 465 25.33 -14.43 4.51
C GLU A 465 25.04 -13.29 3.51
N MET A 466 23.84 -12.71 3.57
CA MET A 466 23.46 -11.60 2.68
C MET A 466 24.25 -10.32 3.02
N LEU A 467 24.45 -10.00 4.29
CA LEU A 467 25.22 -8.82 4.71
C LEU A 467 26.68 -8.89 4.21
N GLU A 468 27.32 -10.04 4.34
CA GLU A 468 28.66 -10.29 3.80
C GLU A 468 28.67 -10.11 2.27
N LYS A 469 27.70 -10.69 1.57
CA LYS A 469 27.58 -10.60 0.11
C LYS A 469 27.44 -9.15 -0.38
N TYR A 470 26.64 -8.33 0.31
CA TYR A 470 26.33 -6.95 -0.12
C TYR A 470 27.14 -5.87 0.64
N GLN A 471 28.13 -6.26 1.44
CA GLN A 471 28.98 -5.31 2.16
C GLN A 471 29.60 -4.28 1.20
N GLY A 472 29.52 -3.00 1.57
CA GLY A 472 30.03 -1.89 0.75
C GLY A 472 29.18 -1.52 -0.49
N ALA A 473 28.08 -2.24 -0.77
CA ALA A 473 27.15 -1.89 -1.85
C ALA A 473 26.32 -0.64 -1.53
N GLN A 474 25.70 0.00 -2.53
CA GLN A 474 24.75 1.10 -2.32
C GLN A 474 23.36 0.68 -2.77
N VAL A 475 22.36 0.93 -1.95
CA VAL A 475 20.97 0.84 -2.39
C VAL A 475 20.73 1.91 -3.48
N GLN A 476 20.27 1.46 -4.65
CA GLN A 476 20.06 2.28 -5.86
C GLN A 476 18.67 2.90 -5.89
#